data_AF-A6YK09-F1
#
_entry.id   AF-A6YK09-F1
#
_cell.length_a   1.000
_cell.length_b   1.000
_cell.length_c   1.000
_cell.angle_alpha   90.00
_cell.angle_beta   90.00
_cell.angle_gamma   90.00
#
_symmetry.space_group_name_H-M   'P 1'
#
loop_
_entity.id
_entity.type
_entity.pdbx_description
1 polymer ?
#
loop_
_entity_poly.entity_id
_entity_poly.type
_entity_poly.pdbx_seq_one_letter_code
_entity_poly.pdbx_strand_id
1 'polypeptide(L)'
;KDMPVLSFRNATCQMSKMIISVSVVTVLLVSVVGVLVYKFYFHLMLLAGCKKYGRGESTYDAFVIYSSQDEDWVRNELVKNLEEGVPAFQLCLHYRDFIPGVAIAANIIQEGFHKSRKV
;
A
#
# COMPACT_ATOMS: atom_id res chain seq x y z
N LYS A 1 13.37 -52.10 -45.97
CA LYS A 1 14.55 -51.34 -45.48
C LYS A 1 14.11 -49.90 -45.41
N ASP A 2 13.35 -49.57 -44.37
CA ASP A 2 12.69 -48.28 -44.26
C ASP A 2 13.68 -47.16 -44.01
N MET A 3 13.47 -46.11 -44.79
CA MET A 3 14.38 -44.99 -45.03
C MET A 3 14.56 -44.08 -43.81
N PRO A 4 15.71 -43.37 -43.70
CA PRO A 4 16.07 -42.45 -42.61
C PRO A 4 15.19 -41.18 -42.47
N VAL A 5 14.15 -41.03 -43.30
CA VAL A 5 13.28 -39.85 -43.35
C VAL A 5 12.42 -39.70 -42.09
N LEU A 6 12.02 -40.81 -41.46
CA LEU A 6 11.19 -40.79 -40.24
C LEU A 6 11.98 -40.33 -39.00
N SER A 7 13.28 -40.65 -38.90
CA SER A 7 14.11 -40.22 -37.75
C SER A 7 14.43 -38.73 -37.80
N PHE A 8 14.68 -38.19 -39.00
CA PHE A 8 14.89 -36.76 -39.21
C PHE A 8 13.65 -35.96 -38.78
N ARG A 9 12.45 -36.38 -39.21
CA ARG A 9 11.19 -35.69 -38.88
C ARG A 9 10.84 -35.75 -37.39
N ASN A 10 11.17 -36.86 -36.71
CA ASN A 10 11.02 -36.96 -35.25
C ASN A 10 12.00 -36.03 -34.53
N ALA A 11 13.27 -35.97 -34.94
CA ALA A 11 14.26 -35.07 -34.36
C ALA A 11 13.86 -33.59 -34.54
N THR A 12 13.40 -33.17 -35.73
CA THR A 12 12.94 -31.78 -35.95
C THR A 12 11.71 -31.44 -35.10
N CYS A 13 10.79 -32.40 -34.90
CA CYS A 13 9.61 -32.24 -34.04
C CYS A 13 9.97 -32.19 -32.54
N GLN A 14 10.95 -32.97 -32.10
CA GLN A 14 11.45 -32.91 -30.72
C GLN A 14 12.16 -31.58 -30.45
N MET A 15 12.95 -31.08 -31.41
CA MET A 15 13.61 -29.79 -31.30
C MET A 15 12.60 -28.63 -31.28
N SER A 16 11.58 -28.64 -32.13
CA SER A 16 10.55 -27.58 -32.12
C SER A 16 9.74 -27.58 -30.82
N LYS A 17 9.39 -28.75 -30.28
CA LYS A 17 8.74 -28.86 -28.97
C LYS A 17 9.60 -28.33 -27.83
N MET A 18 10.90 -28.66 -27.81
CA MET A 18 11.81 -28.13 -26.80
C MET A 18 11.94 -26.60 -26.89
N ILE A 19 12.06 -26.05 -28.10
CA ILE A 19 12.14 -24.60 -28.30
C ILE A 19 10.87 -23.91 -27.79
N ILE A 20 9.68 -24.37 -28.20
CA ILE A 20 8.40 -23.79 -27.76
C ILE A 20 8.26 -23.89 -26.24
N SER A 21 8.60 -25.05 -25.66
CA SER A 21 8.55 -25.26 -24.21
C SER A 21 9.46 -24.28 -23.47
N VAL A 22 10.71 -24.13 -23.91
CA VAL A 22 11.67 -23.19 -23.32
C VAL A 22 11.17 -21.76 -23.45
N SER A 23 10.67 -21.35 -24.62
CA SER A 23 10.13 -20.00 -24.84
C SER A 23 8.92 -19.69 -23.95
N VAL A 24 8.03 -20.65 -23.73
CA VAL A 24 6.88 -20.45 -22.84
C VAL A 24 7.34 -20.32 -21.39
N VAL A 25 8.28 -21.18 -20.95
CA VAL A 25 8.81 -21.14 -19.58
C VAL A 25 9.54 -19.82 -19.33
N THR A 26 10.34 -19.32 -20.27
CA THR A 26 11.03 -18.03 -20.10
C THR A 26 10.06 -16.86 -20.02
N VAL A 27 9.01 -16.84 -20.85
CA VAL A 27 7.97 -15.80 -20.81
C VAL A 27 7.22 -15.83 -19.47
N LEU A 28 6.88 -17.02 -18.97
CA LEU A 28 6.23 -17.18 -17.67
C LEU A 28 7.13 -16.72 -16.52
N LEU A 29 8.43 -17.04 -16.55
CA LEU A 29 9.36 -16.56 -15.53
C LEU A 29 9.49 -15.03 -15.54
N VAL A 30 9.61 -14.42 -16.72
CA VAL A 30 9.70 -12.96 -16.86
C VAL A 30 8.41 -12.29 -16.37
N SER A 31 7.23 -12.84 -16.70
CA SER A 31 5.97 -12.27 -16.25
C SER A 31 5.80 -12.37 -14.74
N VAL A 32 6.15 -13.52 -14.14
CA VAL A 32 6.12 -13.71 -12.68
C VAL A 32 7.07 -12.73 -11.99
N VAL A 33 8.31 -12.60 -12.46
CA VAL A 33 9.28 -11.65 -11.90
C VAL A 33 8.77 -10.22 -12.05
N GLY A 34 8.21 -9.85 -13.20
CA GLY A 34 7.61 -8.53 -13.43
C GLY A 34 6.47 -8.22 -12.46
N VAL A 35 5.58 -9.19 -12.21
CA VAL A 35 4.49 -9.06 -11.23
C VAL A 35 5.04 -8.92 -9.82
N LEU A 36 6.04 -9.71 -9.43
CA LEU A 36 6.67 -9.62 -8.11
C LEU A 36 7.34 -8.25 -7.90
N VAL A 37 8.08 -7.77 -8.89
CA VAL A 37 8.71 -6.44 -8.85
C VAL A 37 7.66 -5.35 -8.78
N TYR A 38 6.57 -5.43 -9.56
CA TYR A 38 5.48 -4.47 -9.51
C TYR A 38 4.79 -4.45 -8.14
N LYS A 39 4.47 -5.63 -7.57
CA LYS A 39 3.88 -5.70 -6.22
C LYS A 39 4.83 -5.16 -5.17
N PHE A 40 6.12 -5.48 -5.26
CA PHE A 40 7.13 -4.97 -4.34
C PHE A 40 7.25 -3.44 -4.45
N TYR A 41 7.33 -2.90 -5.67
CA TYR A 41 7.42 -1.46 -5.90
C TYR A 41 6.17 -0.72 -5.45
N PHE A 42 4.98 -1.26 -5.74
CA PHE A 42 3.71 -0.68 -5.28
C PHE A 42 3.61 -0.68 -3.75
N HIS A 43 3.98 -1.79 -3.10
CA HIS A 43 4.00 -1.87 -1.65
C HIS A 43 5.03 -0.91 -1.04
N LEU A 44 6.21 -0.80 -1.66
CA LEU A 44 7.24 0.14 -1.25
C LEU A 44 6.80 1.59 -1.46
N MET A 45 6.07 1.90 -2.54
CA MET A 45 5.51 3.23 -2.81
C MET A 45 4.41 3.60 -1.81
N LEU A 46 3.57 2.65 -1.41
CA LEU A 46 2.60 2.87 -0.32
C LEU A 46 3.32 3.16 1.00
N LEU A 47 4.31 2.34 1.38
CA LEU A 47 5.09 2.56 2.60
C LEU A 47 5.92 3.86 2.56
N ALA A 48 6.54 4.17 1.42
CA ALA A 48 7.34 5.38 1.22
C ALA A 48 6.47 6.64 1.10
N GLY A 49 5.25 6.52 0.56
CA GLY A 49 4.23 7.54 0.56
C GLY A 49 3.88 7.98 1.98
N CYS A 50 3.82 7.05 2.93
CA CYS A 50 3.66 7.38 4.35
C CYS A 50 4.90 8.06 4.95
N LYS A 51 6.11 7.70 4.50
CA LYS A 51 7.39 8.23 5.04
C LYS A 51 7.83 9.59 4.48
N LYS A 52 7.34 10.00 3.30
CA LYS A 52 7.81 11.19 2.56
C LYS A 52 7.20 12.53 3.00
N TYR A 53 6.33 12.57 4.02
CA TYR A 53 5.68 13.80 4.47
C TYR A 53 6.19 14.37 5.81
N GLY A 54 7.36 13.94 6.28
CA GLY A 54 8.05 14.53 7.43
C GLY A 54 8.95 15.70 7.03
N ARG A 55 8.37 16.85 6.63
CA ARG A 55 9.14 18.11 6.53
C ARG A 55 8.28 19.33 6.88
N GLY A 56 7.67 19.27 8.05
CA GLY A 56 6.98 20.37 8.73
C GLY A 56 6.67 19.93 10.15
N GLU A 57 6.62 20.87 11.10
CA GLU A 57 6.41 20.67 12.55
C GLU A 57 5.03 20.09 12.93
N SER A 58 4.38 19.35 12.03
CA SER A 58 3.07 18.76 12.27
C SER A 58 3.21 17.52 13.16
N THR A 59 2.66 17.60 14.36
CA THR A 59 2.62 16.51 15.36
C THR A 59 1.72 15.35 14.92
N TYR A 60 0.68 15.63 14.12
CA TYR A 60 -0.31 14.66 13.69
C TYR A 60 -0.35 14.49 12.17
N ASP A 61 -0.76 13.30 11.74
CA ASP A 61 -0.91 12.94 10.33
C ASP A 61 -2.25 13.45 9.78
N ALA A 62 -3.30 13.40 10.58
CA ALA A 62 -4.62 13.94 10.27
C ALA A 62 -5.37 14.40 11.52
N PHE A 63 -6.20 15.43 11.38
CA PHE A 63 -7.19 15.85 12.38
C PHE A 63 -8.55 15.28 11.99
N VAL A 64 -9.22 14.58 12.90
CA VAL A 64 -10.53 13.97 12.62
C VAL A 64 -11.65 14.83 13.19
N ILE A 65 -12.47 15.38 12.30
CA ILE A 65 -13.71 16.10 12.66
C ILE A 65 -14.89 15.15 12.44
N TYR A 66 -15.68 14.94 13.50
CA TYR A 66 -16.82 14.01 13.46
C TYR A 66 -17.96 14.49 14.36
N SER A 67 -19.15 13.93 14.16
CA SER A 67 -20.33 14.20 14.99
C SER A 67 -20.29 13.36 16.27
N SER A 68 -20.81 13.89 17.38
CA SER A 68 -20.92 13.14 18.65
C SER A 68 -21.66 11.80 18.51
N GLN A 69 -22.57 11.70 17.53
CA GLN A 69 -23.31 10.47 17.23
C GLN A 69 -22.41 9.36 16.68
N ASP A 70 -21.28 9.72 16.08
CA ASP A 70 -20.33 8.80 15.46
C ASP A 70 -19.16 8.45 16.40
N GLU A 71 -19.14 8.96 17.63
CA GLU A 71 -17.98 8.82 18.54
C GLU A 71 -17.62 7.35 18.80
N ASP A 72 -18.61 6.50 19.00
CA ASP A 72 -18.40 5.06 19.22
C ASP A 72 -17.76 4.39 18.01
N TRP A 73 -18.18 4.76 16.80
CA TRP A 73 -17.59 4.23 15.58
C TRP A 73 -16.16 4.76 15.37
N VAL A 74 -15.94 6.06 15.60
CA VAL A 74 -14.62 6.67 15.48
C VAL A 74 -13.64 6.01 16.44
N ARG A 75 -14.01 5.82 17.71
CA ARG A 75 -13.13 5.22 18.71
C ARG A 75 -12.83 3.75 18.43
N ASN A 76 -13.87 2.96 18.12
CA ASN A 76 -13.73 1.51 18.07
C ASN A 76 -13.30 0.98 16.70
N GLU A 77 -13.60 1.72 15.63
CA GLU A 77 -13.27 1.32 14.27
C GLU A 77 -12.17 2.22 13.69
N LEU A 78 -12.41 3.53 13.53
CA LEU A 78 -11.48 4.42 12.82
C LEU A 78 -10.11 4.49 13.50
N VAL A 79 -10.08 4.84 14.78
CA VAL A 79 -8.85 5.01 15.57
C VAL A 79 -8.09 3.69 15.66
N LYS A 80 -8.80 2.59 15.95
CA LYS A 80 -8.21 1.26 16.02
C LYS A 80 -7.53 0.87 14.71
N ASN A 81 -8.21 1.00 13.57
CA ASN A 81 -7.64 0.60 12.29
C ASN A 81 -6.49 1.50 11.81
N LEU A 82 -6.53 2.80 12.12
CA LEU A 82 -5.53 3.75 11.65
C LEU A 82 -4.32 3.90 12.58
N GLU A 83 -4.50 3.92 13.90
CA GLU A 83 -3.40 4.05 14.86
C GLU A 83 -2.72 2.70 15.16
N GLU A 84 -3.45 1.58 15.11
CA GLU A 84 -2.88 0.23 15.32
C GLU A 84 -2.50 -0.49 14.01
N GLY A 85 -2.88 0.10 12.87
CA GLY A 85 -2.56 -0.43 11.53
C GLY A 85 -1.07 -0.37 11.20
N VAL A 86 -0.69 -1.01 10.08
CA VAL A 86 0.65 -0.88 9.50
C VAL A 86 0.54 -0.24 8.12
N PRO A 87 1.03 0.99 7.92
CA PRO A 87 1.71 1.85 8.90
C PRO A 87 0.73 2.51 9.90
N ALA A 88 1.22 2.76 11.12
CA ALA A 88 0.46 3.43 12.16
C ALA A 88 0.39 4.94 11.89
N PHE A 89 -0.81 5.51 11.92
CA PHE A 89 -1.05 6.94 11.81
C PHE A 89 -1.17 7.59 13.18
N GLN A 90 -0.80 8.87 13.29
CA GLN A 90 -1.02 9.71 14.46
C GLN A 90 -2.21 10.65 14.20
N LEU A 91 -3.33 10.47 14.90
CA LEU A 91 -4.51 11.28 14.70
C LEU A 91 -4.64 12.37 15.78
N CYS A 92 -5.13 13.55 15.40
CA CYS A 92 -5.62 14.55 16.35
C CYS A 92 -7.12 14.36 16.54
N LEU A 93 -7.57 14.21 17.79
CA LEU A 93 -8.95 13.92 18.15
C LEU A 93 -9.43 14.90 19.22
N HIS A 94 -10.63 15.45 19.03
CA HIS A 94 -11.14 16.51 19.91
C HIS A 94 -11.34 16.09 21.38
N TYR A 95 -11.54 14.80 21.67
CA TYR A 95 -11.76 14.30 23.04
C TYR A 95 -10.46 13.98 23.79
N ARG A 96 -9.34 13.87 23.07
CA ARG A 96 -8.04 13.48 23.62
C ARG A 96 -7.06 14.65 23.63
N ASP A 97 -7.03 15.41 22.54
CA ASP A 97 -5.93 16.31 22.23
C ASP A 97 -6.30 17.79 22.39
N PHE A 98 -7.57 18.10 22.67
CA PHE A 98 -7.98 19.48 22.96
C PHE A 98 -7.61 19.90 24.37
N ILE A 99 -7.16 21.14 24.51
CA ILE A 99 -6.75 21.70 25.80
C ILE A 99 -8.01 22.14 26.57
N PRO A 100 -8.29 21.58 27.75
CA PRO A 100 -9.41 22.01 28.58
C PRO A 100 -9.28 23.48 28.99
N GLY A 101 -10.40 24.21 29.02
CA GLY A 101 -10.41 25.64 29.35
C GLY A 101 -10.06 26.58 28.19
N VAL A 102 -9.65 26.05 27.03
CA VAL A 102 -9.51 26.80 25.78
C VAL A 102 -10.81 26.71 24.97
N ALA A 103 -11.18 27.78 24.29
CA ALA A 103 -12.36 27.80 23.44
C ALA A 103 -12.28 26.72 22.34
N ILE A 104 -13.39 26.02 22.08
CA ILE A 104 -13.45 24.92 21.10
C ILE A 104 -12.94 25.36 19.72
N ALA A 105 -13.34 26.55 19.26
CA ALA A 105 -12.88 27.09 17.98
C ALA A 105 -11.36 27.31 17.95
N ALA A 106 -10.76 27.75 19.06
CA ALA A 106 -9.32 27.92 19.16
C ALA A 106 -8.59 26.57 19.16
N ASN A 107 -9.11 25.56 19.88
CA ASN A 107 -8.58 24.20 19.85
C ASN A 107 -8.64 23.58 18.44
N ILE A 108 -9.74 23.77 17.70
CA ILE A 108 -9.86 23.29 16.31
C ILE A 108 -8.75 23.88 15.43
N ILE A 109 -8.47 25.17 15.57
CA ILE A 109 -7.45 25.86 14.75
C ILE A 109 -6.04 25.47 15.20
N GLN A 110 -5.75 25.63 16.50
CA GLN A 110 -4.40 25.47 17.05
C GLN A 110 -3.96 24.01 17.16
N GLU A 111 -4.83 23.14 17.70
CA GLU A 111 -4.51 21.73 17.92
C GLU A 111 -4.87 20.88 16.70
N GLY A 112 -6.01 21.15 16.06
CA GLY A 112 -6.45 20.42 14.88
C GLY A 112 -5.69 20.84 13.62
N PHE A 113 -6.00 22.02 13.07
CA PHE A 113 -5.51 22.45 11.75
C PHE A 113 -4.00 22.71 11.69
N HIS A 114 -3.42 23.39 12.69
CA HIS A 114 -2.00 23.78 12.63
C HIS A 114 -1.05 22.61 12.91
N LYS A 115 -1.44 21.66 13.77
CA LYS A 115 -0.58 20.53 14.13
C LYS A 115 -0.80 19.29 13.28
N SER A 116 -1.83 19.26 12.41
CA SER A 116 -2.12 18.12 11.55
C SER A 116 -1.76 18.37 10.10
N ARG A 117 -1.25 17.35 9.41
CA ARG A 117 -0.92 17.46 7.96
C ARG A 117 -2.13 17.43 7.05
N LYS A 118 -3.22 16.81 7.52
CA LYS A 118 -4.49 16.66 6.83
C LYS A 118 -5.64 16.91 7.80
N VAL A 119 -6.79 17.24 7.25
CA VAL A 119 -8.09 17.27 7.93
C VAL A 119 -9.07 16.48 7.08
#